data_AF-A0A0Q9I9E1-F1
#
_entry.id   AF-A0A0Q9I9E1-F1
#
_cell.length_a   1.000
_cell.length_b   1.000
_cell.length_c   1.000
_cell.angle_alpha   90.00
_cell.angle_beta   90.00
_cell.angle_gamma   90.00
#
_symmetry.space_group_name_H-M   'P 1'
#
loop_
_entity.id
_entity.type
_entity.pdbx_description
1 polymer ?
#
loop_
_entity_poly.entity_id
_entity_poly.type
_entity_poly.pdbx_seq_one_letter_code
_entity_poly.pdbx_strand_id
1 'polypeptide(L)' 'MIIAGILFLMGILIGLSFGYAAIIAASITMTLIIIPLWLIRAEFGLITFLAWLGYLLALQSGFLVGGYVRTDADEG' A
#
# COMPACT_ATOMS: atom_id res chain seq x y z
N MET A 1 2.98 11.06 -7.31
CA MET A 1 3.60 9.90 -7.98
C MET A 1 4.65 9.21 -7.10
N ILE A 2 5.59 9.95 -6.48
CA ILE A 2 6.62 9.37 -5.59
C ILE A 2 6.02 8.54 -4.44
N ILE A 3 4.98 9.05 -3.78
CA ILE A 3 4.31 8.35 -2.65
C ILE A 3 3.79 6.97 -3.07
N ALA A 4 3.15 6.85 -4.23
CA ALA A 4 2.66 5.58 -4.75
C ALA A 4 3.82 4.60 -5.02
N GLY A 5 4.95 5.08 -5.56
CA GLY A 5 6.15 4.26 -5.76
C GLY A 5 6.76 3.75 -4.45
N ILE A 6 6.79 4.59 -3.40
CA ILE A 6 7.25 4.19 -2.07
C ILE A 6 6.32 3.12 -1.49
N LEU A 7 5.00 3.30 -1.61
CA LEU A 7 4.02 2.33 -1.14
C LEU A 7 4.13 1.01 -1.89
N PHE A 8 4.39 1.05 -3.19
CA PHE A 8 4.66 -0.14 -3.97
C PHE A 8 5.90 -0.90 -3.47
N LEU A 9 7.02 -0.21 -3.24
CA LEU A 9 8.23 -0.80 -2.66
C LEU A 9 7.99 -1.39 -1.26
N MET A 10 7.23 -0.68 -0.42
CA MET A 10 6.83 -1.18 0.90
C MET A 10 5.95 -2.43 0.77
N GLY A 11 5.03 -2.45 -0.20
CA GLY A 11 4.22 -3.63 -0.53
C GLY A 11 5.11 -4.82 -0.88
N ILE A 12 6.10 -4.64 -1.75
CA ILE A 12 7.06 -5.70 -2.11
C ILE A 12 7.77 -6.24 -0.88
N LEU A 13 8.30 -5.36 -0.03
CA LEU A 13 8.98 -5.75 1.20
C LEU A 13 8.05 -6.53 2.14
N ILE A 14 6.79 -6.10 2.25
CA ILE A 14 5.77 -6.80 3.03
C ILE A 14 5.50 -8.19 2.44
N GLY A 15 5.34 -8.33 1.12
CA GLY A 15 5.10 -9.61 0.47
C GLY A 15 6.27 -10.59 0.59
N LEU A 16 7.49 -10.08 0.60
CA LEU A 16 8.70 -10.88 0.73
C LEU A 16 8.95 -11.33 2.17
N SER A 17 8.83 -10.41 3.14
CA SER A 17 9.25 -10.66 4.53
C SER A 17 8.11 -10.99 5.48
N PHE A 18 6.87 -10.63 5.16
CA PHE A 18 5.73 -10.72 6.06
C PHE A 18 4.53 -11.44 5.42
N GLY A 19 3.59 -11.87 6.25
CA GLY A 19 2.36 -12.52 5.79
C GLY A 19 1.23 -11.54 5.48
N TYR A 20 0.10 -12.09 5.05
CA TYR A 20 -1.11 -11.35 4.70
C TYR A 20 -1.63 -10.40 5.81
N ALA A 21 -1.41 -10.72 7.09
CA ALA A 21 -1.81 -9.83 8.19
C ALA A 21 -1.10 -8.46 8.15
N ALA A 22 0.15 -8.41 7.67
CA ALA A 22 0.93 -7.18 7.61
C ALA A 22 0.43 -6.22 6.51
N ILE A 23 -0.06 -6.74 5.38
CA ILE A 23 -0.60 -5.88 4.32
C ILE A 23 -1.93 -5.24 4.73
N ILE A 24 -2.75 -5.95 5.50
CA ILE A 24 -3.98 -5.40 6.09
C ILE A 24 -3.63 -4.29 7.08
N ALA A 25 -2.69 -4.55 8.01
CA ALA A 25 -2.26 -3.56 8.98
C ALA A 25 -1.71 -2.29 8.30
N ALA A 26 -0.83 -2.44 7.29
CA ALA A 26 -0.29 -1.32 6.53
C ALA A 26 -1.38 -0.51 5.81
N SER A 27 -2.39 -1.19 5.22
CA SER A 27 -3.52 -0.53 4.54
C SER A 27 -4.40 0.25 5.53
N ILE A 28 -4.64 -0.30 6.73
CA ILE A 28 -5.39 0.36 7.79
C ILE A 28 -4.62 1.57 8.31
N THR A 29 -3.34 1.41 8.66
CA THR A 29 -2.47 2.51 9.13
C THR A 29 -2.43 3.64 8.11
N MET A 30 -2.27 3.32 6.84
CA MET A 30 -2.28 4.31 5.76
C MET A 30 -3.59 5.10 5.73
N THR A 31 -4.73 4.40 5.81
CA THR A 31 -6.05 5.00 5.78
C THR A 31 -6.28 5.89 7.00
N LEU A 32 -5.84 5.45 8.18
CA LEU A 32 -5.91 6.22 9.43
C LEU A 32 -5.02 7.46 9.45
N ILE A 33 -3.96 7.52 8.64
CA ILE A 33 -3.12 8.71 8.52
C ILE A 33 -3.72 9.69 7.50
N ILE A 34 -4.19 9.17 6.36
CA ILE A 34 -4.68 10.00 5.26
C ILE A 34 -6.02 10.66 5.58
N ILE A 35 -6.97 9.93 6.17
CA ILE A 35 -8.31 10.46 6.48
C ILE A 35 -8.25 11.71 7.38
N PRO A 36 -7.58 11.71 8.56
CA PRO A 36 -7.51 12.89 9.40
C PRO A 36 -6.69 14.01 8.76
N LEU A 37 -5.64 13.69 8.00
CA LEU A 37 -4.86 14.69 7.27
C LEU A 37 -5.72 15.45 6.26
N TRP A 38 -6.61 14.76 5.54
CA TRP A 38 -7.55 15.40 4.62
C TRP A 38 -8.68 16.13 5.33
N LEU A 39 -9.12 15.63 6.48
CA LEU A 39 -10.14 16.29 7.29
C LEU A 39 -9.66 17.67 7.78
N ILE A 40 -8.40 17.76 8.23
CA ILE A 40 -7.79 19.03 8.65
C ILE A 40 -7.64 20.01 7.48
N ARG A 41 -7.38 19.48 6.28
CA ARG A 41 -7.15 20.29 5.08
C ARG A 41 -8.42 20.71 4.34
N ALA A 42 -9.58 20.16 4.73
CA ALA A 42 -10.85 20.30 4.01
C ALA A 42 -10.78 19.91 2.52
N GLU A 43 -9.84 19.04 2.15
CA GLU A 43 -9.60 18.59 0.77
C GLU A 43 -10.35 17.28 0.46
N PHE A 44 -11.55 17.09 1.00
CA PHE A 44 -12.39 15.93 0.69
C PHE A 44 -13.06 16.13 -0.68
N GLY A 45 -12.40 15.62 -1.73
CA GLY A 45 -12.86 15.70 -3.11
C GLY A 45 -12.67 14.37 -3.84
N LEU A 46 -13.21 14.30 -5.05
CA LEU A 46 -13.12 13.10 -5.89
C LEU A 46 -11.66 12.76 -6.23
N ILE A 47 -10.84 13.78 -6.47
CA ILE A 47 -9.42 13.62 -6.80
C ILE A 47 -8.63 13.02 -5.63
N THR A 48 -8.86 13.49 -4.40
CA THR A 48 -8.21 12.92 -3.22
C THR A 48 -8.67 11.48 -3.02
N PHE A 49 -9.97 11.20 -3.09
CA PHE A 49 -10.47 9.82 -3.05
C PHE A 49 -9.78 8.89 -4.07
N LEU A 50 -9.66 9.33 -5.32
CA LEU A 50 -8.98 8.56 -6.37
C LEU A 50 -7.49 8.35 -6.07
N ALA A 51 -6.84 9.36 -5.48
CA ALA A 51 -5.45 9.24 -5.05
C ALA A 51 -5.27 8.22 -3.91
N TRP A 52 -6.17 8.19 -2.92
CA TRP A 52 -6.14 7.16 -1.86
C TRP A 52 -6.36 5.76 -2.43
N LEU A 53 -7.30 5.61 -3.36
CA LEU A 53 -7.51 4.35 -4.05
C LEU A 53 -6.26 3.91 -4.84
N GLY A 54 -5.62 4.84 -5.56
CA GLY A 54 -4.37 4.59 -6.27
C GLY A 54 -3.22 4.19 -5.34
N TYR A 55 -3.17 4.77 -4.14
CA TYR A 55 -2.19 4.40 -3.14
C TYR A 55 -2.41 3.02 -2.54
N LEU A 56 -3.66 2.66 -2.24
CA LEU A 56 -4.01 1.30 -1.80
C LEU A 56 -3.68 0.27 -2.90
N LEU A 57 -4.01 0.58 -4.15
CA LEU A 57 -3.68 -0.28 -5.29
C LEU A 57 -2.17 -0.46 -5.45
N ALA A 58 -1.38 0.60 -5.28
CA ALA A 58 0.07 0.51 -5.34
C ALA A 58 0.64 -0.37 -4.22
N LEU A 59 0.13 -0.26 -3.00
CA LEU A 59 0.55 -1.08 -1.88
C LEU A 59 0.18 -2.57 -2.10
N GLN A 60 -1.04 -2.85 -2.57
CA GLN A 60 -1.53 -4.21 -2.84
C GLN A 60 -0.81 -4.86 -4.02
N SER A 61 -0.55 -4.12 -5.10
CA SER A 61 0.19 -4.65 -6.25
C SER A 61 1.65 -4.96 -5.89
N GLY A 62 2.28 -4.11 -5.06
CA GLY A 62 3.61 -4.38 -4.53
C GLY A 62 3.65 -5.67 -3.70
N PHE A 63 2.67 -5.86 -2.82
CA PHE A 63 2.55 -7.09 -2.04
C PHE A 63 2.40 -8.33 -2.91
N LEU A 64 1.58 -8.25 -3.96
CA LEU A 64 1.41 -9.36 -4.90
C LEU A 64 2.74 -9.74 -5.57
N VAL A 65 3.50 -8.73 -6.03
CA VAL A 65 4.81 -8.93 -6.65
C VAL A 65 5.82 -9.51 -5.65
N GLY A 66 5.90 -8.97 -4.44
CA GLY A 66 6.80 -9.47 -3.40
C GLY A 66 6.48 -10.92 -2.99
N GLY A 67 5.19 -11.25 -2.87
CA GLY A 67 4.74 -12.60 -2.58
C GLY A 67 5.05 -13.58 -3.71
N TYR A 68 4.85 -13.18 -4.97
CA TYR A 68 5.19 -14.00 -6.13
C TYR A 68 6.69 -14.32 -6.19
N VAL A 69 7.55 -13.30 -6.02
CA VAL A 69 9.01 -13.47 -5.99
C VAL A 69 9.46 -14.38 -4.85
N ARG A 70 8.81 -14.28 -3.68
CA ARG A 70 9.09 -15.18 -2.55
C ARG A 70 8.80 -16.64 -2.90
N THR A 71 7.64 -16.90 -3.50
CA THR A 71 7.26 -18.26 -3.92
C THR A 71 8.27 -18.84 -4.91
N ASP A 72 8.69 -18.07 -5.91
CA ASP A 72 9.73 -18.51 -6.87
C ASP A 72 11.08 -18.78 -6.18
N ALA A 73 11.45 -18.01 -5.15
CA ALA A 73 12.72 -18.17 -4.44
C ALA A 73 12.76 -19.39 -3.50
N ASP A 74 11.62 -19.82 -2.98
CA ASP A 74 11.50 -21.03 -2.15
C ASP A 74 11.49 -22.32 -3.00
N GLU A 75 11.25 -22.22 -4.32
CA GLU A 75 11.18 -23.36 -5.27
C GLU A 75 12.46 -23.57 -6.11
N GLY A 76 13.46 -22.68 -6.02
CA GLY A 76 14.73 -22.74 -6.77
C GLY A 76 15.91 -23.25 -5.95
#